data_AF-A0A2H9SQT4-F1
#
_entry.id   AF-A0A2H9SQT4-F1
#
_cell.length_a   1.000
_cell.length_b   1.000
_cell.length_c   1.000
_cell.angle_alpha   90.00
_cell.angle_beta   90.00
_cell.angle_gamma   90.00
#
_symmetry.space_group_name_H-M   'P 1'
#
loop_
_entity.id
_entity.type
_entity.pdbx_description
1 polymer ?
#
loop_
_entity_poly.entity_id
_entity_poly.type
_entity_poly.pdbx_seq_one_letter_code
_entity_poly.pdbx_strand_id
1 'polypeptide(L)'
;MKNEEYMKQAIKLSRRASIEEKSGGVFGAVIVKDGKVIGEGYNQVLRTNDPTWHAEMEAIRVACKKLGTPHLDGCILYTSAECCPMCLAAAYWAHIKHIYYGATIEDSLKYGNFADVDILAEIRKPPEQRRIRFTEIMRPEAVEVWKEFSEMPDRACY
;
A
#
# COMPACT_ATOMS: atom_id res chain seq x y z
N MET A 1 -5.28 -6.29 24.07
CA MET A 1 -6.23 -5.19 24.38
C MET A 1 -6.20 -4.05 23.34
N LYS A 2 -5.28 -3.07 23.36
CA LYS A 2 -5.32 -1.94 22.37
C LYS A 2 -5.04 -2.35 20.91
N ASN A 3 -4.06 -3.23 20.66
CA ASN A 3 -3.77 -3.70 19.29
C ASN A 3 -4.96 -4.42 18.65
N GLU A 4 -5.70 -5.22 19.43
CA GLU A 4 -6.90 -5.90 18.96
C GLU A 4 -8.03 -4.92 18.64
N GLU A 5 -8.13 -3.78 19.35
CA GLU A 5 -9.13 -2.74 19.03
C GLU A 5 -8.85 -2.10 17.68
N TYR A 6 -7.59 -1.75 17.39
CA TYR A 6 -7.21 -1.21 16.07
C TYR A 6 -7.41 -2.26 14.96
N MET A 7 -7.07 -3.53 15.22
CA MET A 7 -7.33 -4.61 14.26
C MET A 7 -8.83 -4.82 14.02
N LYS A 8 -9.67 -4.76 15.07
CA LYS A 8 -11.13 -4.81 14.93
C LYS A 8 -11.67 -3.67 14.07
N GLN A 9 -11.08 -2.47 14.16
CA GLN A 9 -11.45 -1.35 13.28
C GLN A 9 -11.07 -1.64 11.82
N ALA A 10 -9.86 -2.14 11.56
CA ALA A 10 -9.45 -2.56 10.21
C ALA A 10 -10.38 -3.64 9.62
N ILE A 11 -10.78 -4.64 10.42
CA ILE A 11 -11.75 -5.68 10.03
C ILE A 11 -13.15 -5.09 9.77
N LYS A 12 -13.60 -4.12 10.58
CA LYS A 12 -14.87 -3.44 10.33
C LYS A 12 -14.85 -2.68 9.00
N LEU A 13 -13.74 -2.01 8.69
CA LEU A 13 -13.54 -1.32 7.42
C LEU A 13 -13.50 -2.29 6.23
N SER A 14 -12.91 -3.48 6.39
CA SER A 14 -12.89 -4.49 5.33
C SER A 14 -14.29 -5.05 5.02
N ARG A 15 -15.10 -5.27 6.07
CA ARG A 15 -16.52 -5.61 5.93
C ARG A 15 -17.29 -4.51 5.22
N ARG A 16 -17.07 -3.25 5.62
CA ARG A 16 -17.68 -2.08 5.00
C ARG A 16 -17.41 -2.07 3.49
N ALA A 17 -16.14 -2.20 3.09
CA ALA A 17 -15.74 -2.18 1.68
C ALA A 17 -16.49 -3.19 0.81
N SER A 18 -16.49 -4.47 1.23
CA SER A 18 -16.95 -5.55 0.36
C SER A 18 -18.43 -5.90 0.57
N ILE A 19 -18.86 -6.05 1.83
CA ILE A 19 -20.16 -6.62 2.16
C ILE A 19 -21.26 -5.55 2.19
N GLU A 20 -20.95 -4.38 2.76
CA GLU A 20 -21.95 -3.33 2.97
C GLU A 20 -22.01 -2.38 1.77
N GLU A 21 -20.85 -1.88 1.33
CA GLU A 21 -20.76 -0.84 0.31
C GLU A 21 -20.40 -1.35 -1.09
N LYS A 22 -19.89 -2.59 -1.20
CA LYS A 22 -19.40 -3.21 -2.44
C LYS A 22 -18.47 -2.28 -3.25
N SER A 23 -17.66 -1.48 -2.55
CA SER A 23 -16.71 -0.54 -3.15
C SER A 23 -15.46 -1.24 -3.70
N GLY A 24 -15.18 -2.47 -3.27
CA GLY A 24 -14.01 -3.24 -3.68
C GLY A 24 -13.84 -4.54 -2.90
N GLY A 25 -12.59 -5.01 -2.81
CA GLY A 25 -12.22 -6.23 -2.09
C GLY A 25 -12.41 -6.12 -0.56
N VAL A 26 -12.28 -7.26 0.14
CA VAL A 26 -12.48 -7.37 1.60
C VAL A 26 -11.24 -6.89 2.39
N PHE A 27 -10.84 -5.64 2.17
CA PHE A 27 -9.66 -5.06 2.79
C PHE A 27 -9.96 -3.74 3.48
N GLY A 28 -9.42 -3.59 4.70
CA GLY A 28 -9.54 -2.40 5.54
C GLY A 28 -8.26 -2.20 6.34
N ALA A 29 -7.91 -0.95 6.63
CA ALA A 29 -6.67 -0.59 7.30
C ALA A 29 -6.80 0.68 8.15
N VAL A 30 -6.02 0.74 9.23
CA VAL A 30 -5.88 1.94 10.07
C VAL A 30 -4.41 2.21 10.38
N ILE A 31 -4.03 3.48 10.45
CA ILE A 31 -2.71 3.94 10.86
C ILE A 31 -2.80 4.62 12.22
N VAL A 32 -1.95 4.19 13.14
CA VAL A 32 -1.92 4.66 14.53
C VAL A 32 -0.59 5.36 14.80
N LYS A 33 -0.66 6.53 15.44
CA LYS A 33 0.49 7.25 16.01
C LYS A 33 0.16 7.66 17.44
N ASP A 34 1.04 7.33 18.39
CA ASP A 34 0.87 7.65 19.81
C ASP A 34 -0.49 7.22 20.39
N GLY A 35 -0.95 6.03 19.99
CA GLY A 35 -2.23 5.46 20.42
C GLY A 35 -3.48 6.11 19.82
N LYS A 36 -3.33 6.98 18.81
CA LYS A 36 -4.44 7.63 18.10
C LYS A 36 -4.48 7.18 16.64
N VAL A 37 -5.67 6.89 16.14
CA VAL A 37 -5.89 6.64 14.72
C VAL A 37 -5.75 7.96 13.95
N ILE A 38 -4.81 7.99 13.01
CA ILE A 38 -4.51 9.17 12.18
C ILE A 38 -4.85 8.96 10.71
N GLY A 39 -5.07 7.71 10.29
CA GLY A 39 -5.56 7.38 8.95
C GLY A 39 -6.43 6.13 9.01
N GLU A 40 -7.51 6.14 8.24
CA GLU A 40 -8.37 4.98 8.00
C GLU A 40 -8.50 4.82 6.50
N GLY A 41 -8.60 3.58 6.04
CA GLY A 41 -8.79 3.28 4.63
C GLY A 41 -9.48 1.94 4.42
N TYR A 42 -10.21 1.82 3.34
CA TYR A 42 -10.84 0.59 2.91
C TYR A 42 -10.82 0.48 1.39
N ASN A 43 -10.89 -0.74 0.86
CA ASN A 43 -10.72 -0.93 -0.57
C ASN A 43 -11.85 -0.24 -1.37
N GLN A 44 -11.46 0.65 -2.29
CA GLN A 44 -12.40 1.37 -3.17
C GLN A 44 -12.13 1.16 -4.66
N VAL A 45 -11.42 0.08 -5.03
CA VAL A 45 -10.98 -0.17 -6.40
C VAL A 45 -12.13 -0.11 -7.41
N LEU A 46 -13.26 -0.76 -7.11
CA LEU A 46 -14.41 -0.80 -8.02
C LEU A 46 -15.20 0.51 -8.03
N ARG A 47 -15.32 1.16 -6.87
CA ARG A 47 -16.06 2.43 -6.76
C ARG A 47 -15.37 3.57 -7.50
N THR A 48 -14.04 3.64 -7.38
CA THR A 48 -13.24 4.76 -7.88
C THR A 48 -12.65 4.49 -9.26
N ASN A 49 -12.77 3.25 -9.76
CA ASN A 49 -12.06 2.77 -10.95
C ASN A 49 -10.54 3.00 -10.87
N ASP A 50 -9.98 2.94 -9.66
CA ASP A 50 -8.54 3.07 -9.40
C ASP A 50 -8.00 1.74 -8.84
N PRO A 51 -7.21 0.97 -9.63
CA PRO A 51 -6.65 -0.30 -9.17
C PRO A 51 -5.65 -0.14 -8.01
N THR A 52 -5.20 1.08 -7.72
CA THR A 52 -4.29 1.37 -6.60
C THR A 52 -5.02 1.70 -5.29
N TRP A 53 -6.36 1.82 -5.30
CA TRP A 53 -7.14 2.23 -4.13
C TRP A 53 -7.39 1.08 -3.14
N HIS A 54 -6.29 0.45 -2.73
CA HIS A 54 -6.26 -0.51 -1.63
C HIS A 54 -6.42 0.19 -0.29
N ALA A 55 -6.82 -0.57 0.73
CA ALA A 55 -7.11 -0.03 2.06
C ALA A 55 -5.87 0.63 2.70
N GLU A 56 -4.72 -0.02 2.58
CA GLU A 56 -3.45 0.46 3.12
C GLU A 56 -2.99 1.72 2.39
N MET A 57 -3.18 1.78 1.07
CA MET A 57 -2.87 2.95 0.25
C MET A 57 -3.69 4.16 0.68
N GLU A 58 -5.00 3.98 0.88
CA GLU A 58 -5.87 5.03 1.37
C GLU A 58 -5.49 5.48 2.79
N ALA A 59 -5.27 4.53 3.72
CA ALA A 59 -4.90 4.85 5.09
C ALA A 59 -3.58 5.65 5.16
N ILE A 60 -2.58 5.27 4.35
CA ILE A 60 -1.30 6.01 4.20
C ILE A 60 -1.58 7.42 3.67
N ARG A 61 -2.32 7.56 2.55
CA ARG A 61 -2.65 8.86 1.97
C ARG A 61 -3.35 9.78 2.97
N VAL A 62 -4.30 9.26 3.75
CA VAL A 62 -5.02 10.03 4.78
C VAL A 62 -4.06 10.45 5.90
N ALA A 63 -3.22 9.55 6.40
CA ALA A 63 -2.26 9.85 7.46
C ALA A 63 -1.21 10.89 7.03
N CYS A 64 -0.64 10.74 5.82
CA CYS A 64 0.32 11.70 5.28
C CYS A 64 -0.29 13.10 5.17
N LYS A 65 -1.51 13.21 4.64
CA LYS A 65 -2.25 14.48 4.55
C LYS A 65 -2.51 15.08 5.94
N LYS A 66 -2.87 14.25 6.92
CA LYS A 66 -3.14 14.71 8.29
C LYS A 66 -1.89 15.24 8.99
N LEU A 67 -0.73 14.63 8.74
CA LEU A 67 0.54 15.04 9.35
C LEU A 67 1.31 16.09 8.51
N GLY A 68 0.90 16.34 7.27
CA GLY A 68 1.60 17.25 6.36
C GLY A 68 2.98 16.76 5.95
N THR A 69 3.19 15.43 5.89
CA THR A 69 4.49 14.81 5.58
C THR A 69 4.30 13.51 4.79
N PRO A 70 5.21 13.18 3.85
CA PRO A 70 5.21 11.87 3.20
C PRO A 70 5.67 10.75 4.14
N HIS A 71 6.41 11.07 5.21
CA HIS A 71 6.96 10.08 6.14
C HIS A 71 6.10 9.95 7.39
N LEU A 72 5.73 8.70 7.68
CA LEU A 72 4.91 8.29 8.81
C LEU A 72 5.79 7.67 9.90
N ASP A 73 6.95 8.25 10.16
CA ASP A 73 7.87 7.78 11.20
C ASP A 73 7.16 7.62 12.55
N GLY A 74 7.42 6.49 13.18
CA GLY A 74 6.80 6.09 14.45
C GLY A 74 5.35 5.61 14.34
N CYS A 75 4.73 5.63 13.15
CA CYS A 75 3.38 5.12 12.94
C CYS A 75 3.37 3.60 12.77
N ILE A 76 2.26 2.99 13.16
CA ILE A 76 1.98 1.56 13.03
C ILE A 76 0.77 1.38 12.12
N LEU A 77 0.89 0.49 11.14
CA LEU A 77 -0.21 0.09 10.26
C LEU A 77 -0.88 -1.17 10.83
N TYR A 78 -2.21 -1.16 10.92
CA TYR A 78 -3.02 -2.34 11.17
C TYR A 78 -3.86 -2.59 9.92
N THR A 79 -3.71 -3.74 9.29
CA THR A 79 -4.42 -4.11 8.06
C THR A 79 -5.19 -5.41 8.25
N SER A 80 -6.39 -5.50 7.67
CA SER A 80 -7.25 -6.69 7.83
C SER A 80 -6.67 -7.93 7.16
N ALA A 81 -5.76 -7.77 6.20
CA ALA A 81 -5.02 -8.85 5.56
C ALA A 81 -3.56 -8.43 5.33
N GLU A 82 -2.66 -9.40 5.22
CA GLU A 82 -1.25 -9.18 4.89
C GLU A 82 -1.10 -8.34 3.61
N CYS A 83 -0.16 -7.39 3.61
CA CYS A 83 0.00 -6.45 2.52
C CYS A 83 0.44 -7.13 1.22
N CYS A 84 -0.23 -6.81 0.12
CA CYS A 84 0.25 -7.13 -1.21
C CYS A 84 1.56 -6.37 -1.53
N PRO A 85 2.29 -6.72 -2.60
CA PRO A 85 3.57 -6.08 -2.92
C PRO A 85 3.50 -4.56 -3.08
N MET A 86 2.42 -4.04 -3.66
CA MET A 86 2.19 -2.60 -3.81
C MET A 86 2.05 -1.92 -2.44
N CYS A 87 1.21 -2.48 -1.56
CA CYS A 87 0.95 -1.90 -0.25
C CYS A 87 2.17 -2.01 0.67
N LEU A 88 2.92 -3.12 0.57
CA LEU A 88 4.18 -3.30 1.27
C LEU A 88 5.21 -2.25 0.85
N ALA A 89 5.41 -2.05 -0.46
CA ALA A 89 6.30 -1.02 -0.97
C ALA A 89 5.88 0.39 -0.51
N ALA A 90 4.58 0.70 -0.52
CA ALA A 90 4.08 1.97 -0.02
C ALA A 90 4.35 2.16 1.48
N ALA A 91 4.21 1.11 2.30
CA ALA A 91 4.54 1.17 3.71
C ALA A 91 6.03 1.41 3.96
N TYR A 92 6.91 0.82 3.14
CA TYR A 92 8.36 1.12 3.15
C TYR A 92 8.63 2.58 2.80
N TRP A 93 8.06 3.10 1.71
CA TRP A 93 8.24 4.51 1.32
C TRP A 93 7.66 5.50 2.32
N ALA A 94 6.59 5.12 3.02
CA ALA A 94 6.00 5.92 4.08
C ALA A 94 6.71 5.76 5.44
N HIS A 95 7.80 4.98 5.54
CA HIS A 95 8.55 4.75 6.78
C HIS A 95 7.68 4.21 7.93
N ILE A 96 6.71 3.34 7.60
CA ILE A 96 5.90 2.67 8.62
C ILE A 96 6.81 1.80 9.50
N LYS A 97 6.72 2.00 10.81
CA LYS A 97 7.59 1.30 11.78
C LYS A 97 7.24 -0.18 11.95
N HIS A 98 5.95 -0.50 11.87
CA HIS A 98 5.46 -1.85 12.10
C HIS A 98 4.11 -2.07 11.42
N ILE A 99 3.88 -3.30 10.96
CA ILE A 99 2.61 -3.73 10.36
C ILE A 99 2.06 -4.90 11.16
N TYR A 100 0.86 -4.74 11.70
CA TYR A 100 0.03 -5.84 12.19
C TYR A 100 -0.97 -6.22 11.10
N TYR A 101 -1.15 -7.52 10.85
CA TYR A 101 -2.12 -8.02 9.89
C TYR A 101 -3.07 -9.06 10.50
N GLY A 102 -4.27 -9.17 9.93
CA GLY A 102 -5.31 -10.11 10.37
C GLY A 102 -5.27 -11.44 9.60
N ALA A 103 -5.77 -11.43 8.36
CA ALA A 103 -5.74 -12.57 7.45
C ALA A 103 -4.39 -12.69 6.72
N THR A 104 -4.02 -13.89 6.28
CA THR A 104 -2.76 -14.10 5.55
C THR A 104 -2.96 -13.98 4.02
N ILE A 105 -1.84 -14.00 3.28
CA ILE A 105 -1.89 -14.13 1.81
C ILE A 105 -2.61 -15.43 1.39
N GLU A 106 -2.41 -16.54 2.11
CA GLU A 106 -3.09 -17.81 1.81
C GLU A 106 -4.61 -17.71 1.99
N ASP A 107 -5.08 -17.00 3.02
CA ASP A 107 -6.51 -16.74 3.20
C ASP A 107 -7.09 -15.91 2.04
N SER A 108 -6.36 -14.87 1.63
CA SER A 108 -6.75 -13.98 0.53
C SER A 108 -6.88 -14.74 -0.79
N LEU A 109 -5.96 -15.67 -1.06
CA LEU A 109 -6.02 -16.56 -2.22
C LEU A 109 -7.18 -17.56 -2.10
N LYS A 110 -7.30 -18.25 -0.96
CA LYS A 110 -8.28 -19.32 -0.76
C LYS A 110 -9.73 -18.84 -0.82
N TYR A 111 -10.03 -17.70 -0.22
CA TYR A 111 -11.41 -17.23 -0.06
C TYR A 111 -11.78 -16.10 -1.02
N GLY A 112 -10.82 -15.29 -1.47
CA GLY A 112 -11.05 -14.16 -2.35
C GLY A 112 -10.55 -14.37 -3.79
N ASN A 113 -9.77 -15.42 -4.03
CA ASN A 113 -9.05 -15.62 -5.30
C ASN A 113 -8.20 -14.39 -5.69
N PHE A 114 -7.67 -13.68 -4.69
CA PHE A 114 -6.75 -12.57 -4.90
C PHE A 114 -5.35 -13.13 -5.14
N ALA A 115 -4.79 -12.81 -6.31
CA ALA A 115 -3.55 -13.40 -6.81
C ALA A 115 -2.30 -12.58 -6.42
N ASP A 116 -2.23 -12.07 -5.20
CA ASP A 116 -1.09 -11.26 -4.73
C ASP A 116 0.24 -12.03 -4.81
N VAL A 117 0.18 -13.36 -4.67
CA VAL A 117 1.31 -14.29 -4.83
C VAL A 117 1.93 -14.22 -6.23
N ASP A 118 1.13 -14.01 -7.28
CA ASP A 118 1.62 -13.93 -8.66
C ASP A 118 2.52 -12.71 -8.84
N ILE A 119 2.17 -11.59 -8.20
CA ILE A 119 2.94 -10.34 -8.32
C ILE A 119 4.31 -10.48 -7.63
N LEU A 120 4.38 -11.16 -6.47
CA LEU A 120 5.66 -11.45 -5.81
C LEU A 120 6.59 -12.28 -6.70
N ALA A 121 6.04 -13.27 -7.40
CA ALA A 121 6.80 -14.08 -8.34
C ALA A 121 7.31 -13.24 -9.52
N GLU A 122 6.49 -12.33 -10.05
CA GLU A 122 6.87 -11.42 -11.14
C GLU A 122 7.98 -10.44 -10.74
N ILE A 123 7.95 -9.91 -9.52
CA ILE A 123 8.97 -8.95 -9.03
C ILE A 123 10.37 -9.59 -9.00
N ARG A 124 10.46 -10.86 -8.61
CA ARG A 124 11.73 -11.60 -8.50
C ARG A 124 12.35 -11.98 -9.86
N LYS A 125 11.58 -11.92 -10.95
CA LYS A 125 12.07 -12.19 -12.30
C LYS A 125 12.86 -11.00 -12.84
N PRO A 126 13.91 -11.24 -13.65
CA PRO A 126 14.52 -10.16 -14.42
C PRO A 126 13.47 -9.58 -15.40
N PRO A 127 13.56 -8.29 -15.77
CA PRO A 127 12.51 -7.61 -16.54
C PRO A 127 12.09 -8.33 -17.83
N GLU A 128 13.03 -8.95 -18.53
CA GLU A 128 12.82 -9.69 -19.78
C GLU A 128 12.05 -11.01 -19.61
N GLN A 129 11.93 -11.53 -18.38
CA GLN A 129 11.18 -12.75 -18.06
C GLN A 129 9.81 -12.48 -17.41
N ARG A 130 9.45 -11.21 -17.21
CA ARG A 130 8.15 -10.84 -16.65
C ARG A 130 7.04 -11.05 -17.69
N ARG A 131 5.85 -11.37 -17.20
CA ARG A 131 4.61 -11.49 -17.98
C ARG A 131 4.23 -10.15 -18.62
N ILE A 132 4.41 -9.06 -17.88
CA ILE A 132 4.34 -7.72 -18.47
C ILE A 132 5.65 -7.47 -19.19
N ARG A 133 5.59 -7.22 -20.50
CA ARG A 133 6.77 -7.00 -21.33
C ARG A 133 7.44 -5.68 -20.97
N PHE A 134 8.70 -5.74 -20.57
CA PHE A 134 9.59 -4.57 -20.46
C PHE A 134 10.40 -4.43 -21.74
N THR A 135 10.57 -3.20 -22.23
CA THR A 135 11.43 -2.89 -23.39
C THR A 135 12.07 -1.52 -23.15
N GLU A 136 13.39 -1.46 -23.18
CA GLU A 136 14.14 -0.22 -23.00
C GLU A 136 14.19 0.56 -24.32
N ILE A 137 13.82 1.85 -24.27
CA ILE A 137 13.87 2.79 -25.40
C ILE A 137 14.33 4.16 -24.90
N MET A 138 15.02 4.94 -25.77
CA MET A 138 15.46 6.33 -25.48
C MET A 138 16.27 6.51 -24.18
N ARG A 139 17.05 5.49 -23.80
CA ARG A 139 17.86 5.53 -22.57
C ARG A 139 18.84 6.71 -22.54
N PRO A 140 19.58 7.06 -23.61
CA PRO A 140 20.50 8.19 -23.57
C PRO A 140 19.82 9.49 -23.15
N GLU A 141 18.70 9.84 -23.79
CA GLU A 141 17.93 11.06 -23.50
C GLU A 141 17.32 11.03 -22.10
N ALA A 142 16.77 9.90 -21.67
CA ALA A 142 16.21 9.75 -20.33
C ALA A 142 17.28 9.93 -19.24
N VAL A 143 18.51 9.46 -19.47
CA VAL A 143 19.63 9.58 -18.51
C VAL A 143 20.17 11.01 -18.41
N GLU A 144 20.05 11.85 -19.44
CA GLU A 144 20.44 13.27 -19.33
C GLU A 144 19.65 14.00 -18.24
N VAL A 145 18.34 13.76 -18.12
CA VAL A 145 17.52 14.34 -17.04
C VAL A 145 18.03 13.90 -15.66
N TRP A 146 18.48 12.65 -15.52
CA TRP A 146 19.06 12.16 -14.26
C TRP A 146 20.41 12.82 -13.94
N LYS A 147 21.22 13.11 -14.95
CA LYS A 147 22.48 13.85 -14.77
C LYS A 147 22.20 15.28 -14.32
N GLU A 148 21.28 15.98 -14.98
CA GLU A 148 20.84 17.32 -14.57
C GLU A 148 20.32 17.33 -13.12
N PHE A 149 19.43 16.38 -12.78
CA PHE A 149 18.94 16.21 -11.41
C PHE A 149 20.07 15.96 -10.40
N SER A 150 21.15 15.27 -10.80
CA SER A 150 22.29 14.98 -9.92
C SER A 150 23.13 16.22 -9.58
N GLU A 151 23.08 17.25 -10.42
CA GLU A 151 23.82 18.50 -10.25
C GLU A 151 22.99 19.58 -9.53
N MET A 152 21.67 19.40 -9.43
CA MET A 152 20.77 20.33 -8.74
C MET A 152 21.09 20.42 -7.24
N PRO A 153 21.39 21.63 -6.71
CA PRO A 153 21.72 21.83 -5.30
C PRO A 153 20.51 21.67 -4.37
N ASP A 154 19.30 21.89 -4.87
CA ASP A 154 18.02 21.85 -4.15
C ASP A 154 17.12 20.69 -4.62
N ARG A 155 17.72 19.62 -5.15
CA ARG A 155 16.98 18.44 -5.60
C ARG A 155 16.13 17.84 -4.49
N ALA A 156 14.97 17.31 -4.88
CA ALA A 156 14.09 16.62 -3.94
C ALA A 156 14.81 15.42 -3.29
N CYS A 157 14.82 15.39 -1.96
CA CYS A 157 15.33 14.29 -1.14
C CYS A 157 14.27 13.97 -0.09
N TYR A 158 13.59 12.84 -0.25
CA TYR A 158 12.64 12.29 0.70
C TYR A 158 12.74 10.77 0.69
#